data_AF-A4FMI2-F1
#
_entry.id   AF-A4FMI2-F1
#
_cell.length_a   1.000
_cell.length_b   1.000
_cell.length_c   1.000
_cell.angle_alpha   90.00
_cell.angle_beta   90.00
_cell.angle_gamma   90.00
#
_symmetry.space_group_name_H-M   'P 1'
#
loop_
_entity.id
_entity.type
_entity.pdbx_description
1 polymer ?
#
loop_
_entity_poly.entity_id
_entity_poly.type
_entity_poly.pdbx_seq_one_letter_code
_entity_poly.pdbx_strand_id
1 'polypeptide(L)'
;MTTPPPPPGPNGPGQTITVNKDNVLEVRRVVLSATDEARHKLQRLQREFGITAPAKDRISVAATHTWNGNLFANADSHYQRLMQYIVNVEDLGKQLEEAAKQYGYTEDDIMASFSTQAKQH
;
A
#
# COMPACT_ATOMS: atom_id res chain seq x y z
N MET A 1 4.79 1.15 27.24
CA MET A 1 4.41 0.76 25.86
C MET A 1 4.14 2.05 25.10
N THR A 2 5.04 2.44 24.20
CA THR A 2 4.86 3.63 23.37
C THR A 2 3.94 3.27 22.21
N THR A 3 2.87 4.03 22.03
CA THR A 3 2.02 3.94 20.84
C THR A 3 2.90 4.07 19.60
N PRO A 4 2.83 3.14 18.62
CA PRO A 4 3.68 3.24 17.45
C PRO A 4 3.34 4.53 16.69
N PRO A 5 4.33 5.19 16.08
CA PRO A 5 4.16 6.50 15.47
C PRO A 5 2.99 6.48 14.49
N PRO A 6 2.21 7.58 14.44
CA PRO A 6 1.15 7.71 13.47
C PRO A 6 1.72 7.58 12.05
N PRO A 7 0.87 7.18 11.08
CA PRO A 7 1.22 7.24 9.67
C PRO A 7 1.98 8.51 9.30
N PRO A 8 2.97 8.42 8.40
CA PRO A 8 3.33 9.59 7.63
C PRO A 8 2.05 10.12 6.99
N GLY A 9 1.70 11.37 7.28
CA GLY A 9 0.61 12.04 6.56
C GLY A 9 0.94 12.07 5.06
N PRO A 10 -0.05 12.36 4.20
CA PRO A 10 0.16 12.49 2.75
C PRO A 10 1.29 13.48 2.35
N ASN A 11 1.76 14.29 3.30
CA ASN A 11 2.85 15.26 3.16
C ASN A 11 4.16 14.84 3.88
N GLY A 12 4.51 13.54 3.91
CA GLY A 12 5.87 13.12 4.25
C GLY A 12 6.91 13.81 3.34
N PRO A 13 8.22 13.70 3.60
CA PRO A 13 9.29 14.32 2.78
C PRO A 13 9.43 13.68 1.37
N GLY A 14 8.31 13.28 0.77
CA GLY A 14 8.21 12.83 -0.60
C GLY A 14 8.42 13.97 -1.58
N GLN A 15 9.00 13.62 -2.72
CA GLN A 15 9.10 14.52 -3.86
C GLN A 15 7.70 15.07 -4.20
N THR A 16 7.60 16.39 -4.29
CA THR A 16 6.39 17.03 -4.82
C THR A 16 6.32 16.74 -6.32
N ILE A 17 5.34 15.94 -6.73
CA ILE A 17 5.06 15.68 -8.14
C ILE A 17 3.94 16.64 -8.56
N THR A 18 4.23 17.55 -9.48
CA THR A 18 3.19 18.37 -10.10
C THR A 18 2.50 17.56 -11.18
N VAL A 19 1.24 17.22 -10.94
CA VAL A 19 0.40 16.50 -11.90
C VAL A 19 -0.27 17.49 -12.86
N ASN A 20 -0.23 17.20 -14.16
CA ASN A 20 -0.85 17.98 -15.22
C ASN A 20 -1.43 17.03 -16.29
N LYS A 21 -2.07 17.61 -17.32
CA LYS A 21 -2.67 16.84 -18.41
C LYS A 21 -1.69 15.86 -19.05
N ASP A 22 -0.45 16.27 -19.28
CA ASP A 22 0.52 15.47 -20.04
C ASP A 22 1.06 14.26 -19.26
N ASN A 23 1.01 14.30 -17.92
CA ASN A 23 1.61 13.27 -17.07
C ASN A 23 0.61 12.49 -16.19
N VAL A 24 -0.66 12.92 -16.11
CA VAL A 24 -1.63 12.34 -15.16
C VAL A 24 -1.80 10.82 -15.30
N LEU A 25 -1.85 10.32 -16.54
CA LEU A 25 -2.01 8.88 -16.80
C LEU A 25 -0.76 8.10 -16.41
N GLU A 26 0.42 8.67 -16.65
CA GLU A 26 1.70 8.05 -16.31
C GLU A 26 1.92 8.02 -14.79
N VAL A 27 1.62 9.13 -14.10
CA VAL A 27 1.68 9.19 -12.63
C VAL A 27 0.71 8.20 -12.02
N ARG A 28 -0.54 8.15 -12.52
CA ARG A 28 -1.54 7.16 -12.09
C ARG A 28 -1.02 5.73 -12.24
N ARG A 29 -0.43 5.42 -13.39
CA ARG A 29 0.14 4.11 -13.69
C ARG A 29 1.21 3.71 -12.68
N VAL A 30 2.18 4.59 -12.44
CA VAL A 30 3.28 4.35 -11.47
C VAL A 30 2.73 4.11 -10.06
N VAL A 31 1.77 4.94 -9.63
CA VAL A 31 1.12 4.82 -8.31
C VAL A 31 0.41 3.47 -8.15
N LEU A 32 -0.39 3.06 -9.15
CA LEU A 32 -1.11 1.79 -9.10
C LEU A 32 -0.17 0.58 -9.17
N SER A 33 0.87 0.62 -10.01
CA SER A 33 1.88 -0.45 -10.05
C SER A 33 2.63 -0.60 -8.73
N ALA A 34 3.04 0.50 -8.10
CA ALA A 34 3.69 0.47 -6.79
C ALA A 34 2.75 -0.09 -5.71
N THR A 35 1.45 0.24 -5.79
CA THR A 35 0.43 -0.27 -4.88
C THR A 35 0.25 -1.77 -5.01
N ASP A 36 0.19 -2.29 -6.24
CA ASP A 36 0.08 -3.72 -6.53
C ASP A 36 1.32 -4.49 -6.04
N GLU A 37 2.52 -3.99 -6.33
CA GLU A 37 3.77 -4.60 -5.85
C GLU A 37 3.81 -4.63 -4.31
N ALA A 38 3.47 -3.52 -3.66
CA ALA A 38 3.44 -3.43 -2.21
C ALA A 38 2.42 -4.40 -1.59
N ARG A 39 1.23 -4.51 -2.18
CA ARG A 39 0.18 -5.44 -1.76
C ARG A 39 0.65 -6.89 -1.86
N HIS A 40 1.20 -7.28 -3.01
CA HIS A 40 1.71 -8.62 -3.23
C HIS A 40 2.85 -8.95 -2.25
N LYS A 41 3.79 -8.02 -2.04
CA LYS A 41 4.90 -8.19 -1.10
C LYS A 41 4.39 -8.36 0.34
N LEU A 42 3.45 -7.52 0.77
CA LEU A 42 2.90 -7.55 2.12
C LEU A 42 2.11 -8.84 2.39
N GLN A 43 1.29 -9.29 1.43
CA GLN A 43 0.55 -10.55 1.52
C GLN A 43 1.48 -11.78 1.57
N ARG A 44 2.60 -11.74 0.86
CA ARG A 44 3.65 -12.77 0.96
C ARG A 44 4.25 -12.82 2.36
N LEU A 45 4.70 -11.67 2.86
CA LEU A 45 5.36 -11.55 4.15
C LEU A 45 4.44 -11.89 5.33
N GLN A 46 3.13 -11.67 5.20
CA GLN A 46 2.16 -12.04 6.23
C GLN A 46 2.29 -13.49 6.70
N ARG A 47 2.58 -14.41 5.78
CA ARG A 47 2.75 -15.84 6.09
C ARG A 47 4.02 -16.13 6.90
N GLU A 48 5.00 -15.23 6.85
CA GLU A 48 6.31 -15.36 7.50
C GLU A 48 6.40 -14.60 8.83
N PHE A 49 5.40 -13.77 9.17
CA PHE A 49 5.41 -12.93 10.38
C PHE A 49 5.14 -13.69 11.67
N GLY A 50 4.46 -14.84 11.60
CA GLY A 50 4.11 -15.63 12.78
C GLY A 50 5.35 -16.26 13.43
N ILE A 51 5.62 -15.91 14.69
CA ILE A 51 6.59 -16.64 15.50
C ILE A 51 5.86 -17.64 16.41
N THR A 52 6.54 -18.74 16.74
CA THR A 52 6.08 -19.70 17.74
C THR A 52 6.77 -19.45 19.07
N ALA A 53 6.15 -19.86 20.17
CA ALA A 53 6.73 -19.69 21.49
C ALA A 53 7.99 -20.57 21.61
N PRO A 54 9.14 -20.01 22.01
CA PRO A 54 10.39 -20.77 22.12
C PRO A 54 10.35 -21.82 23.24
N ALA A 55 9.46 -21.65 24.22
CA ALA A 55 9.19 -22.60 25.29
C ALA A 55 7.71 -22.54 25.71
N LYS A 56 7.27 -23.54 26.49
CA LYS A 56 5.88 -23.67 26.98
C LYS A 56 5.62 -22.90 28.27
N ASP A 57 6.61 -22.17 28.79
CA ASP A 57 6.41 -21.36 29.98
C ASP A 57 5.51 -20.16 29.69
N ARG A 58 4.92 -19.61 30.75
CA ARG A 58 3.94 -18.52 30.64
C ARG A 58 4.51 -17.26 29.98
N ILE A 59 5.81 -16.99 30.18
CA ILE A 59 6.46 -15.78 29.64
C ILE A 59 6.63 -15.95 28.13
N SER A 60 7.17 -17.08 27.68
CA SER A 60 7.35 -17.38 26.25
C SER A 60 6.04 -17.32 25.48
N VAL A 61 4.97 -17.92 26.02
CA VAL A 61 3.64 -17.89 25.39
C VAL A 61 3.06 -16.47 25.33
N ALA A 62 3.14 -15.71 26.43
CA ALA A 62 2.61 -14.35 26.48
C ALA A 62 3.39 -13.39 25.56
N ALA A 63 4.71 -13.55 25.48
CA ALA A 63 5.58 -12.77 24.61
C ALA A 63 5.23 -13.00 23.13
N THR A 64 5.12 -14.26 22.70
CA THR A 64 4.73 -14.61 21.32
C THR A 64 3.32 -14.12 20.99
N HIS A 65 2.36 -14.26 21.90
CA HIS A 65 1.00 -13.75 21.68
C HIS A 65 1.00 -12.24 21.44
N THR A 66 1.69 -11.48 22.29
CA THR A 66 1.79 -10.02 22.16
C THR A 66 2.53 -9.61 20.88
N TRP A 67 3.62 -10.31 20.55
CA TRP A 67 4.39 -10.08 19.32
C TRP A 67 3.52 -10.27 18.07
N ASN A 68 2.88 -11.44 17.94
CA ASN A 68 2.04 -11.75 16.78
C ASN A 68 0.83 -10.81 16.71
N GLY A 69 0.25 -10.46 17.86
CA GLY A 69 -0.81 -9.45 18.00
C GLY A 69 -0.43 -8.11 17.37
N ASN A 70 0.69 -7.54 17.80
CA ASN A 70 1.18 -6.25 17.31
C ASN A 70 1.61 -6.30 15.84
N LEU A 71 2.15 -7.43 15.38
CA LEU A 71 2.71 -7.53 14.04
C LEU A 71 1.64 -7.73 12.96
N PHE A 72 0.70 -8.67 13.17
CA PHE A 72 -0.29 -8.99 12.13
C PHE A 72 -1.69 -9.42 12.61
N ALA A 73 -1.84 -9.91 13.84
CA ALA A 73 -3.09 -10.56 14.25
C ALA A 73 -4.16 -9.58 14.73
N ASN A 74 -3.77 -8.46 15.36
CA ASN A 74 -4.73 -7.47 15.84
C ASN A 74 -5.19 -6.52 14.73
N ALA A 75 -6.39 -5.95 14.89
CA ALA A 75 -6.94 -4.97 13.95
C ALA A 75 -6.10 -3.69 13.82
N ASP A 76 -5.36 -3.31 14.86
CA ASP A 76 -4.47 -2.14 14.90
C ASP A 76 -2.98 -2.49 14.66
N SER A 77 -2.72 -3.72 14.22
CA SER A 77 -1.38 -4.24 13.96
C SER A 77 -0.65 -3.48 12.85
N HIS A 78 0.67 -3.64 12.80
CA HIS A 78 1.50 -3.04 11.75
C HIS A 78 1.09 -3.48 10.35
N TYR A 79 0.74 -4.76 10.16
CA TYR A 79 0.19 -5.26 8.90
C TYR A 79 -1.05 -4.49 8.45
N GLN A 80 -2.02 -4.30 9.35
CA GLN A 80 -3.28 -3.61 9.02
C GLN A 80 -3.03 -2.15 8.66
N ARG A 81 -2.10 -1.47 9.34
CA ARG A 81 -1.71 -0.10 8.99
C ARG A 81 -1.05 -0.01 7.61
N LEU A 82 -0.17 -0.94 7.27
CA LEU A 82 0.45 -0.98 5.95
C LEU A 82 -0.57 -1.27 4.86
N MET A 83 -1.53 -2.17 5.10
CA MET A 83 -2.65 -2.40 4.19
C MET A 83 -3.48 -1.13 4.00
N GLN A 84 -3.76 -0.39 5.07
CA GLN A 84 -4.47 0.88 4.96
C GLN A 84 -3.70 1.91 4.12
N TYR A 85 -2.37 1.97 4.20
CA TYR A 85 -1.59 2.85 3.33
C TYR A 85 -1.68 2.46 1.87
N ILE A 86 -1.60 1.16 1.57
CA ILE A 86 -1.78 0.64 0.22
C ILE A 86 -3.14 1.08 -0.33
N VAL A 87 -4.22 0.95 0.46
CA VAL A 87 -5.56 1.42 0.06
C VAL A 87 -5.58 2.94 -0.19
N ASN A 88 -4.97 3.73 0.70
CA ASN A 88 -4.95 5.19 0.52
C ASN A 88 -4.19 5.61 -0.75
N VAL A 89 -3.12 4.90 -1.10
CA VAL A 89 -2.35 5.15 -2.33
C VAL A 89 -3.12 4.67 -3.57
N GLU A 90 -3.89 3.59 -3.47
CA GLU A 90 -4.82 3.15 -4.52
C GLU A 90 -5.89 4.22 -4.80
N ASP A 91 -6.44 4.82 -3.74
CA ASP A 91 -7.43 5.88 -3.85
C ASP A 91 -6.85 7.15 -4.49
N LEU A 92 -5.56 7.44 -4.29
CA LEU A 92 -4.87 8.46 -5.07
C LEU A 92 -4.85 8.12 -6.56
N GLY A 93 -4.62 6.87 -6.93
CA GLY A 93 -4.71 6.41 -8.32
C GLY A 93 -6.09 6.64 -8.94
N LYS A 94 -7.17 6.44 -8.17
CA LYS A 94 -8.54 6.74 -8.60
C LYS A 94 -8.77 8.25 -8.77
N GLN A 95 -8.26 9.07 -7.84
CA GLN A 95 -8.35 10.53 -7.96
C GLN A 95 -7.61 11.06 -9.20
N LEU A 96 -6.48 10.46 -9.57
CA LEU A 96 -5.75 10.81 -10.79
C LEU A 96 -6.53 10.41 -12.05
N GLU A 97 -7.32 9.34 -12.00
CA GLU A 97 -8.23 8.96 -13.10
C GLU A 97 -9.30 10.03 -13.33
N GLU A 98 -9.94 10.48 -12.26
CA GLU A 98 -10.97 11.51 -12.32
C GLU A 98 -10.38 12.85 -12.81
N ALA A 99 -9.15 13.17 -12.40
CA ALA A 99 -8.43 14.33 -12.94
C ALA A 99 -8.13 14.18 -14.45
N ALA A 100 -7.78 12.98 -14.92
CA ALA A 100 -7.58 12.72 -16.34
C ALA A 100 -8.87 12.93 -17.14
N LYS A 101 -10.02 12.45 -16.63
CA LYS A 101 -11.34 12.69 -17.25
C LYS A 101 -11.63 14.20 -17.35
N GLN A 102 -11.32 14.98 -16.32
CA GLN A 102 -11.46 16.44 -16.34
C GLN A 102 -10.55 17.12 -17.39
N TYR A 103 -9.38 16.54 -17.69
CA TYR A 103 -8.51 17.02 -18.77
C TYR A 103 -8.96 16.59 -20.18
N GLY A 104 -10.05 15.83 -20.29
CA GLY A 104 -10.64 15.38 -21.54
C GLY A 104 -10.10 14.05 -22.07
N TYR A 105 -9.44 13.26 -21.22
CA TYR A 105 -9.14 11.86 -21.57
C TYR A 105 -10.43 11.05 -21.61
N THR A 106 -10.56 10.21 -22.65
CA THR A 106 -11.68 9.28 -22.79
C THR A 106 -11.43 8.00 -22.00
N GLU A 107 -12.48 7.22 -21.79
CA GLU A 107 -12.36 5.90 -21.18
C GLU A 107 -11.44 4.99 -22.01
N ASP A 108 -11.45 5.12 -23.33
CA ASP A 108 -10.56 4.39 -24.25
C ASP A 108 -9.09 4.80 -24.06
N ASP A 109 -8.80 6.10 -23.85
CA ASP A 109 -7.44 6.57 -23.55
C ASP A 109 -6.93 6.01 -22.22
N ILE A 110 -7.80 5.99 -21.21
CA ILE A 110 -7.50 5.42 -19.89
C ILE A 110 -7.28 3.91 -20.04
N MET A 111 -8.12 3.20 -20.78
CA MET A 111 -7.98 1.77 -21.08
C MET A 111 -6.68 1.44 -21.84
N ALA A 112 -6.35 2.24 -22.84
CA ALA A 112 -5.13 2.11 -23.62
C ALA A 112 -3.88 2.27 -22.75
N SER A 113 -3.93 3.16 -21.73
CA SER A 113 -2.82 3.34 -20.78
C SER A 113 -2.49 2.06 -19.98
N PHE A 114 -3.45 1.16 -19.76
CA PHE A 114 -3.20 -0.16 -19.18
C PHE A 114 -2.67 -1.19 -20.18
N SER A 115 -2.97 -1.03 -21.47
CA SER A 115 -2.64 -2.00 -22.51
C SER A 115 -1.18 -1.93 -22.97
N THR A 116 -0.58 -0.74 -22.93
CA THR A 116 0.86 -0.52 -23.21
C THR A 116 1.75 -1.35 -22.28
N GLN A 117 1.21 -1.79 -21.14
CA GLN A 117 1.84 -2.63 -20.12
C GLN A 117 2.01 -4.10 -20.56
N ALA A 118 1.09 -4.67 -21.34
CA ALA A 118 1.12 -6.09 -21.70
C ALA A 118 2.20 -6.46 -22.74
N LYS A 119 2.82 -5.46 -23.40
CA LYS A 119 3.83 -5.66 -24.45
C LYS A 119 5.27 -5.42 -23.99
N GLN A 120 5.50 -5.09 -22.72
CA GLN A 120 6.84 -4.76 -22.19
C GLN A 120 7.40 -5.80 -21.20
N HIS A 121 6.78 -6.98 -21.11
CA HIS A 121 7.30 -8.17 -20.41
C HIS A 121 7.40 -9.34 -21.39
#